data_AF-A0A9P9I149-F1
#
_entry.id   AF-A0A9P9I149-F1
#
_cell.length_a   1.000
_cell.length_b   1.000
_cell.length_c   1.000
_cell.angle_alpha   90.00
_cell.angle_beta   90.00
_cell.angle_gamma   90.00
#
_symmetry.space_group_name_H-M   'P 1'
#
loop_
_entity.id
_entity.type
_entity.pdbx_description
1 polymer ?
#
loop_
_entity_poly.entity_id
_entity_poly.type
_entity_poly.pdbx_seq_one_letter_code
_entity_poly.pdbx_strand_id
1 'polypeptide(L)'
;MKNRNKQTKFPVARIKRIMQKDEDVGKVAQATPVVISKALELFLARLVKETQTVTAERSSKKLEPYHLKHAIERTELLDFLREITSNVPDPSQGGTVTMDEDGETKKRKPRAPKGKGKKVKNETDEDDTHMTDDD
;
A
#
# COMPACT_ATOMS: atom_id res chain seq x y z
N MET A 1 -27.18 -13.55 -37.73
CA MET A 1 -26.13 -13.91 -36.74
C MET A 1 -25.91 -12.73 -35.80
N LYS A 2 -26.16 -12.88 -34.50
CA LYS A 2 -25.88 -11.81 -33.53
C LYS A 2 -24.38 -11.58 -33.46
N ASN A 3 -23.93 -10.40 -33.86
CA ASN A 3 -22.57 -9.93 -33.59
C ASN A 3 -22.38 -9.94 -32.08
N ARG A 4 -21.72 -10.99 -31.57
CA ARG A 4 -21.12 -10.95 -30.23
C ARG A 4 -20.04 -9.89 -30.33
N ASN A 5 -20.37 -8.64 -29.98
CA ASN A 5 -19.37 -7.63 -29.71
C ASN A 5 -18.39 -8.28 -28.73
N LYS A 6 -17.19 -8.63 -29.21
CA LYS A 6 -16.12 -9.17 -28.37
C LYS A 6 -15.67 -8.01 -27.49
N GLN A 7 -16.42 -7.74 -26.43
CA GLN A 7 -16.15 -6.68 -25.49
C GLN A 7 -14.84 -7.05 -24.78
N THR A 8 -13.76 -6.37 -25.15
CA THR A 8 -12.46 -6.55 -24.54
C THR A 8 -12.45 -5.84 -23.18
N LYS A 9 -11.74 -6.43 -22.20
CA LYS A 9 -11.58 -5.80 -20.88
C LYS A 9 -10.66 -4.58 -20.92
N PHE A 10 -9.79 -4.50 -21.92
CA PHE A 10 -8.86 -3.40 -22.12
C PHE A 10 -9.19 -2.61 -23.40
N PRO A 11 -8.94 -1.29 -23.43
CA PRO A 11 -9.15 -0.47 -24.62
C PRO A 11 -8.22 -0.89 -25.77
N VAL A 12 -8.80 -1.40 -26.86
CA VAL A 12 -8.08 -1.85 -28.07
C VAL A 12 -7.12 -0.77 -28.60
N ALA A 13 -7.57 0.50 -28.63
CA ALA A 13 -6.75 1.62 -29.09
C ALA A 13 -5.50 1.85 -28.22
N ARG A 14 -5.58 1.61 -26.91
CA ARG A 14 -4.42 1.76 -26.01
C ARG A 14 -3.42 0.65 -26.22
N ILE A 15 -3.88 -0.59 -26.38
CA ILE A 15 -3.03 -1.74 -26.72
C ILE A 15 -2.29 -1.46 -28.03
N LYS A 16 -3.01 -1.06 -29.09
CA LYS A 16 -2.40 -0.72 -30.38
C LYS A 16 -1.32 0.37 -30.25
N ARG A 17 -1.58 1.44 -29.50
CA ARG A 17 -0.60 2.51 -29.27
C ARG A 17 0.65 2.04 -28.54
N ILE A 18 0.53 1.10 -27.60
CA ILE A 18 1.68 0.54 -26.88
C ILE A 18 2.48 -0.38 -27.81
N MET A 19 1.81 -1.23 -28.60
CA MET A 19 2.47 -2.08 -29.58
C MET A 19 3.30 -1.27 -30.58
N GLN A 20 2.76 -0.15 -31.08
CA GLN A 20 3.43 0.71 -32.05
C GLN A 20 4.45 1.69 -31.41
N LYS A 21 4.80 1.51 -30.14
CA LYS A 21 6.01 2.15 -29.57
C LYS A 21 7.28 1.42 -29.98
N ASP A 22 7.14 0.16 -30.37
CA ASP A 22 8.21 -0.62 -30.96
C ASP A 22 8.37 -0.19 -32.43
N GLU A 23 9.57 0.24 -32.81
CA GLU A 23 9.88 0.78 -34.14
C GLU A 23 9.74 -0.28 -35.24
N ASP A 24 9.90 -1.55 -34.90
CA ASP A 24 9.76 -2.68 -35.83
C ASP A 24 8.28 -3.04 -36.09
N VAL A 25 7.34 -2.44 -35.35
CA VAL A 25 5.90 -2.71 -35.47
C VAL A 25 5.21 -1.70 -36.39
N GLY A 26 4.99 -2.10 -37.65
CA GLY A 26 4.24 -1.34 -38.64
C GLY A 26 2.70 -1.41 -38.49
N LYS A 27 2.01 -1.85 -39.55
CA LYS A 27 0.54 -1.95 -39.57
C LYS A 27 0.08 -3.16 -38.76
N VAL A 28 -0.82 -2.93 -37.81
CA VAL A 28 -1.39 -3.97 -36.95
C VAL A 28 -2.81 -4.35 -37.42
N ALA A 29 -3.06 -5.65 -37.61
CA ALA A 29 -4.38 -6.17 -37.94
C ALA A 29 -5.39 -5.93 -36.80
N GLN A 30 -6.67 -5.70 -37.11
CA GLN A 30 -7.70 -5.39 -36.11
C GLN A 30 -7.90 -6.50 -35.07
N ALA A 31 -7.68 -7.76 -35.44
CA ALA A 31 -7.81 -8.89 -34.52
C ALA A 31 -6.68 -8.96 -33.48
N THR A 32 -5.49 -8.44 -33.79
CA THR A 32 -4.30 -8.62 -32.95
C THR A 32 -4.44 -7.96 -31.57
N PRO A 33 -4.84 -6.67 -31.45
CA PRO A 33 -5.00 -6.07 -30.13
C PRO A 33 -6.16 -6.69 -29.31
N VAL A 34 -7.16 -7.27 -29.98
CA VAL A 34 -8.27 -7.99 -29.31
C VAL A 34 -7.76 -9.28 -28.65
N VAL A 35 -6.90 -10.04 -29.34
CA VAL A 35 -6.28 -11.25 -28.78
C VAL A 35 -5.32 -10.90 -27.65
N ILE A 36 -4.49 -9.86 -27.84
CA ILE A 36 -3.59 -9.36 -26.79
C ILE A 36 -4.39 -8.91 -25.56
N SER A 37 -5.55 -8.28 -25.73
CA SER A 37 -6.41 -7.96 -24.57
C SER A 37 -6.78 -9.19 -23.76
N LYS A 38 -7.01 -10.35 -24.40
CA LYS A 38 -7.33 -11.58 -23.66
C LYS A 38 -6.09 -12.20 -23.03
N ALA A 39 -4.95 -12.17 -23.71
CA ALA A 39 -3.68 -12.60 -23.15
C ALA A 39 -3.30 -11.78 -21.91
N LEU A 40 -3.48 -10.46 -21.94
CA LEU A 40 -3.26 -9.56 -20.79
C LEU A 40 -4.15 -9.91 -19.59
N GLU A 41 -5.41 -10.29 -19.81
CA GLU A 41 -6.30 -10.73 -18.74
C GLU A 41 -5.76 -11.99 -18.05
N LEU A 42 -5.35 -12.99 -18.83
CA LEU A 42 -4.79 -14.24 -18.32
C LEU A 42 -3.43 -14.01 -17.65
N PHE A 43 -2.60 -13.13 -18.22
CA PHE A 43 -1.32 -12.74 -17.67
C PHE A 43 -1.46 -12.08 -16.30
N LEU A 44 -2.35 -11.08 -16.16
CA LEU A 44 -2.59 -10.42 -14.88
C LEU A 44 -3.17 -11.38 -13.84
N ALA A 45 -4.07 -12.27 -14.23
CA ALA A 45 -4.58 -13.30 -13.33
C ALA A 45 -3.46 -14.21 -12.82
N ARG A 46 -2.53 -14.62 -13.70
CA ARG A 46 -1.35 -15.41 -13.30
C ARG A 46 -0.43 -14.63 -12.38
N LEU A 47 -0.05 -13.41 -12.75
CA LEU A 47 0.85 -12.56 -11.97
C LEU A 47 0.32 -12.34 -10.55
N VAL A 48 -0.96 -12.02 -10.41
CA VAL A 48 -1.62 -11.84 -9.11
C VAL A 48 -1.64 -13.15 -8.33
N LYS A 49 -1.92 -14.30 -8.98
CA LYS A 49 -1.92 -15.61 -8.33
C LYS A 49 -0.54 -15.99 -7.78
N GLU A 50 0.53 -15.83 -8.56
CA GLU A 50 1.89 -16.13 -8.07
C GLU A 50 2.26 -15.20 -6.90
N THR A 51 1.90 -13.91 -7.00
CA THR A 51 2.13 -12.94 -5.93
C THR A 51 1.34 -13.28 -4.66
N GLN A 52 0.10 -13.75 -4.80
CA GLN A 52 -0.73 -14.20 -3.70
C GLN A 52 -0.10 -15.41 -3.00
N THR A 53 0.42 -16.39 -3.74
CA THR A 53 1.11 -17.55 -3.17
C THR A 53 2.25 -17.10 -2.25
N VAL A 54 3.12 -16.21 -2.72
CA VAL A 54 4.21 -15.65 -1.91
C VAL A 54 3.68 -14.88 -0.69
N THR A 55 2.62 -14.10 -0.87
CA THR A 55 1.98 -13.35 0.23
C THR A 55 1.48 -14.28 1.34
N ALA A 56 0.84 -15.40 0.94
CA ALA A 56 0.34 -16.41 1.87
C ALA A 56 1.46 -17.17 2.58
N GLU A 57 2.53 -17.53 1.87
CA GLU A 57 3.73 -18.16 2.47
C GLU A 57 4.38 -17.28 3.55
N ARG A 58 4.32 -15.95 3.39
CA ARG A 58 4.79 -14.99 4.38
C ARG A 58 3.80 -14.74 5.52
N SER A 59 2.70 -15.50 5.59
CA SER A 59 1.60 -15.31 6.55
C SER A 59 1.02 -13.88 6.53
N SER A 60 1.17 -13.17 5.42
CA SER A 60 0.61 -11.83 5.24
C SER A 60 -0.80 -11.93 4.65
N LYS A 61 -1.68 -11.02 5.09
CA LYS A 61 -2.99 -10.79 4.46
C LYS A 61 -2.97 -9.61 3.48
N LYS A 62 -1.85 -8.88 3.44
CA LYS A 62 -1.66 -7.68 2.62
C LYS A 62 -0.60 -7.97 1.55
N LEU A 63 -0.98 -7.77 0.30
CA LEU A 63 -0.06 -7.82 -0.83
C LEU A 63 0.77 -6.53 -0.84
N GLU A 64 2.08 -6.68 -0.92
CA GLU A 64 3.05 -5.58 -0.88
C GLU A 64 4.07 -5.74 -2.01
N PRO A 65 4.75 -4.67 -2.46
CA PRO A 65 5.62 -4.71 -3.64
C PRO A 65 6.71 -5.80 -3.58
N TYR A 66 7.29 -6.08 -2.41
CA TYR A 66 8.32 -7.11 -2.29
C TYR A 66 7.75 -8.52 -2.56
N HIS A 67 6.49 -8.80 -2.25
CA HIS A 67 5.86 -10.07 -2.59
C HIS A 67 5.82 -10.29 -4.12
N LEU A 68 5.57 -9.22 -4.88
CA LEU A 68 5.57 -9.25 -6.34
C LEU A 68 6.98 -9.50 -6.87
N LYS A 69 7.99 -8.81 -6.33
CA LYS A 69 9.41 -9.04 -6.68
C LYS A 69 9.79 -10.51 -6.46
N HIS A 70 9.48 -11.07 -5.29
CA HIS A 70 9.72 -12.49 -4.99
C HIS A 70 9.00 -13.44 -5.94
N ALA A 71 7.73 -13.16 -6.27
CA ALA A 71 6.97 -13.99 -7.20
C ALA A 71 7.60 -14.01 -8.61
N ILE A 72 8.10 -12.87 -9.06
CA ILE A 72 8.83 -12.73 -10.33
C ILE A 72 10.15 -13.50 -10.30
N GLU A 73 10.92 -13.38 -9.21
CA GLU A 73 12.21 -14.07 -9.07
C GLU A 73 12.10 -15.61 -9.06
N ARG A 74 10.95 -16.14 -8.63
CA ARG A 74 10.67 -17.58 -8.53
C ARG A 74 10.04 -18.17 -9.78
N THR A 75 9.46 -17.33 -10.64
CA THR A 75 8.68 -17.78 -11.81
C THR A 75 9.44 -17.45 -13.09
N GLU A 76 10.01 -18.46 -13.73
CA GLU A 76 10.81 -18.31 -14.96
C GLU A 76 10.05 -17.55 -16.07
N LEU A 77 8.78 -17.86 -16.29
CA LEU A 77 7.95 -17.18 -17.31
C LEU A 77 7.71 -15.68 -17.04
N LEU A 78 8.06 -15.18 -15.85
CA LEU A 78 7.95 -13.77 -15.49
C LEU A 78 9.30 -13.04 -15.51
N ASP A 79 10.39 -13.65 -15.99
CA ASP A 79 11.73 -13.07 -15.89
C ASP A 79 11.83 -11.67 -16.52
N PHE A 80 11.08 -11.42 -17.59
CA PHE A 80 11.03 -10.13 -18.29
C PHE A 80 10.63 -8.95 -17.38
N LEU A 81 10.11 -9.21 -16.17
CA LEU A 81 9.77 -8.21 -15.16
C LEU A 81 10.86 -8.01 -14.09
N ARG A 82 11.94 -8.80 -14.09
CA ARG A 82 13.00 -8.74 -13.07
C ARG A 82 13.67 -7.38 -13.04
N GLU A 83 14.03 -6.85 -14.20
CA GLU A 83 14.66 -5.53 -14.28
C GLU A 83 13.74 -4.43 -13.73
N ILE A 84 12.45 -4.48 -14.07
CA ILE A 84 11.43 -3.52 -13.63
C ILE A 84 11.26 -3.54 -12.10
N THR A 85 11.41 -4.69 -11.46
CA THR A 85 11.20 -4.86 -10.01
C THR A 85 12.48 -4.89 -9.19
N SER A 86 13.65 -4.80 -9.81
CA SER A 86 14.97 -4.87 -9.19
C SER A 86 15.14 -3.94 -7.97
N ASN A 87 14.68 -2.70 -8.10
CA ASN A 87 14.80 -1.64 -7.09
C ASN A 87 13.80 -1.74 -5.92
N VAL A 88 12.89 -2.71 -5.92
CA VAL A 88 11.92 -2.87 -4.83
C VAL A 88 12.65 -3.37 -3.56
N PRO A 89 12.59 -2.62 -2.44
CA PRO A 89 13.18 -3.05 -1.19
C PRO A 89 12.47 -4.28 -0.62
N ASP A 90 13.21 -5.18 0.00
CA ASP A 90 12.67 -6.35 0.69
C ASP A 90 12.98 -6.30 2.19
N PRO A 91 11.97 -6.04 3.06
CA PRO A 91 12.15 -6.06 4.50
C PRO A 91 12.60 -7.41 5.05
N SER A 92 12.33 -8.51 4.34
CA SER A 92 12.68 -9.86 4.81
C SER A 92 14.16 -10.22 4.63
N GLN A 93 14.92 -9.42 3.87
CA GLN A 93 16.38 -9.57 3.68
C GLN A 93 17.19 -8.39 4.28
N GLY A 94 16.73 -7.84 5.41
CA GLY A 94 17.45 -6.76 6.08
C GLY A 94 17.32 -5.38 5.40
N GLY A 95 16.38 -5.23 4.46
CA GLY A 95 16.01 -3.93 3.93
C GLY A 95 15.27 -3.12 5.00
N THR A 96 15.82 -1.98 5.39
CA THR A 96 15.11 -0.99 6.22
C THR A 96 13.87 -0.51 5.49
N VAL A 97 12.71 -1.04 5.86
CA VAL A 97 11.44 -0.37 5.59
C VAL A 97 11.30 0.72 6.64
N THR A 98 11.37 1.97 6.21
CA THR A 98 10.81 3.09 6.98
C THR A 98 9.31 2.85 7.03
N MET A 99 8.84 2.27 8.13
CA MET A 99 7.42 2.18 8.42
C MET A 99 6.96 3.60 8.72
N ASP A 100 6.33 4.26 7.75
CA ASP A 100 5.42 5.35 8.07
C ASP A 100 4.24 4.70 8.81
N GLU A 101 4.30 4.75 10.15
CA GLU A 101 3.24 4.32 11.07
C GLU A 101 2.02 5.25 10.90
N ASP A 102 1.09 4.88 10.03
CA ASP A 102 -0.29 5.34 10.10
C ASP A 102 -1.23 4.12 10.06
N GLY A 103 -1.62 3.66 11.24
CA GLY A 103 -2.42 2.44 11.42
C GLY A 103 -2.77 2.14 12.87
N GLU A 104 -3.26 3.15 13.57
CA GLU A 104 -3.69 3.16 14.96
C GLU A 104 -4.63 1.98 15.35
N THR A 105 -4.18 1.08 16.23
CA THR A 105 -5.08 0.26 17.07
C THR A 105 -4.60 0.24 18.52
N LYS A 106 -5.04 1.25 19.28
CA LYS A 106 -4.84 1.40 20.72
C LYS A 106 -5.42 0.21 21.51
N LYS A 107 -4.57 -0.71 21.99
CA LYS A 107 -4.92 -1.60 23.13
C LYS A 107 -4.68 -0.85 24.44
N ARG A 108 -5.76 -0.49 25.14
CA ARG A 108 -5.74 0.19 26.46
C ARG A 108 -5.26 -0.79 27.54
N LYS A 109 -4.20 -0.44 28.29
CA LYS A 109 -3.85 -1.09 29.58
C LYS A 109 -4.58 -0.40 30.74
N PRO A 110 -5.02 -1.13 31.80
CA PRO A 110 -5.67 -0.53 32.96
C PRO A 110 -4.63 0.15 33.89
N ARG A 111 -4.93 1.35 34.38
CA ARG A 111 -4.12 2.09 35.38
C ARG A 111 -4.68 1.86 36.79
N ALA A 112 -3.80 1.58 37.75
CA ALA A 112 -4.08 1.57 39.19
C ALA A 112 -4.26 3.00 39.75
N PRO A 113 -5.04 3.22 40.84
CA PRO A 113 -5.31 4.55 41.37
C PRO A 113 -4.26 4.95 42.43
N LYS A 114 -3.74 6.18 42.37
CA LYS A 114 -2.94 6.77 43.45
C LYS A 114 -3.30 8.26 43.65
N GLY A 115 -3.88 8.56 44.82
CA GLY A 115 -3.73 9.79 45.61
C GLY A 115 -4.22 11.13 45.05
N LYS A 116 -5.40 11.58 45.47
CA LYS A 116 -5.79 13.01 45.61
C LYS A 116 -4.95 13.61 46.75
N GLY A 117 -4.43 14.84 46.77
CA GLY A 117 -4.65 16.05 45.98
C GLY A 117 -4.52 17.24 46.96
N LYS A 118 -3.38 17.93 46.97
CA LYS A 118 -3.12 19.14 47.78
C LYS A 118 -3.53 20.36 46.93
N LYS A 119 -4.62 21.05 47.31
CA LYS A 119 -5.08 22.30 46.68
C LYS A 119 -4.57 23.48 47.49
N VAL A 120 -3.82 24.37 46.84
CA VAL A 120 -3.55 25.74 47.30
C VAL A 120 -4.27 26.67 46.32
N LYS A 121 -5.10 27.58 46.84
CA LYS A 121 -5.74 28.68 46.11
C LYS A 121 -5.31 29.96 46.81
N ASN A 122 -4.70 30.89 46.07
CA ASN A 122 -4.54 32.29 46.44
C ASN A 122 -5.18 33.10 45.32
N GLU A 123 -6.19 33.92 45.64
CA GLU A 123 -6.51 35.17 44.96
C GLU A 123 -7.03 36.15 46.05
N THR A 124 -6.61 37.40 45.90
CA THR A 124 -6.74 38.57 46.78
C THR A 124 -8.13 39.21 46.74
N ASP A 125 -8.53 39.91 47.80
CA ASP A 125 -8.70 41.38 47.82
C ASP A 125 -9.26 41.88 49.17
N GLU A 126 -8.64 42.96 49.66
CA GLU A 126 -9.13 44.11 50.46
C GLU A 126 -10.12 43.89 51.62
N ASP A 127 -9.73 44.26 52.86
CA ASP A 127 -10.31 45.43 53.54
C ASP A 127 -9.48 45.82 54.80
N ASP A 128 -9.69 47.07 55.14
CA ASP A 128 -9.08 48.07 55.98
C ASP A 128 -9.04 47.82 57.51
N THR A 129 -8.30 48.69 58.20
CA THR A 129 -8.30 49.02 59.65
C THR A 129 -7.66 48.04 60.64
N HIS A 130 -7.02 48.42 61.75
CA HIS A 130 -6.45 49.67 62.28
C HIS A 130 -5.71 49.25 63.59
N MET A 131 -4.54 49.84 63.82
CA MET A 131 -3.74 50.02 65.07
C MET A 131 -3.81 49.01 66.23
N THR A 132 -2.63 48.54 66.63
CA THR A 132 -2.32 48.17 68.02
C THR A 132 -1.30 49.17 68.57
N ASP A 133 -1.73 49.97 69.54
CA ASP A 133 -0.84 50.66 70.49
C ASP A 133 -1.24 50.21 71.91
N ASP A 134 -0.19 49.87 72.68
CA ASP A 134 -0.01 49.93 74.14
C ASP A 134 -1.03 49.29 75.12
N ASP A 135 -0.57 48.25 75.84
CA ASP A 135 -0.26 48.31 77.30
C ASP A 135 0.58 47.07 77.71
#